data_AF-A0A6A5TMF3-F1
#
_entry.id   AF-A0A6A5TMF3-F1
#
_cell.length_a   1.000
_cell.length_b   1.000
_cell.length_c   1.000
_cell.angle_alpha   90.00
_cell.angle_beta   90.00
_cell.angle_gamma   90.00
#
_symmetry.space_group_name_H-M   'P 1'
#
loop_
_entity.id
_entity.type
_entity.pdbx_description
1 polymer ?
#
loop_
_entity_poly.entity_id
_entity_poly.type
_entity_poly.pdbx_seq_one_letter_code
_entity_poly.pdbx_strand_id
1 'polypeptide(L)' 'MGWVWDTFDTYDLPQRTLDKFLCEKFGMYEFYISMQNDVWRFWVPRRLTEAEQEELADRRNSAVVRF' A
#
# COMPACT_ATOMS: atom_id res chain seq x y z
N MET A 1 12.59 2.79 17.29
CA MET A 1 11.50 2.38 16.38
C MET A 1 11.11 3.59 15.57
N GLY A 2 11.51 3.63 14.30
CA GLY A 2 11.30 4.79 13.44
C GLY A 2 10.28 4.43 12.38
N TRP A 3 9.15 5.13 12.37
CA TRP A 3 8.20 5.05 11.28
C TRP A 3 8.91 5.49 10.00
N VAL A 4 8.79 4.70 8.94
CA VAL A 4 9.46 4.90 7.67
C VAL A 4 8.47 5.32 6.61
N TRP A 5 8.89 6.24 5.76
CA TRP A 5 8.15 6.57 4.54
C TRP A 5 8.46 5.54 3.48
N ASP A 6 7.39 5.00 2.91
CA ASP A 6 7.44 4.10 1.78
C ASP A 6 6.52 4.63 0.67
N THR A 7 6.79 4.21 -0.55
CA THR A 7 6.11 4.73 -1.73
C THR A 7 5.80 3.61 -2.68
N PHE A 8 4.57 3.58 -3.17
CA PHE A 8 4.11 2.62 -4.14
C PHE A 8 3.43 3.35 -5.29
N ASP A 9 3.63 2.87 -6.51
CA ASP A 9 3.09 3.52 -7.70
C ASP A 9 1.54 3.46 -7.70
N THR A 10 0.85 4.55 -8.09
CA THR A 10 -0.62 4.57 -8.07
C THR A 10 -1.27 3.90 -9.27
N TYR A 11 -0.53 3.60 -10.35
CA TYR A 11 -1.15 3.06 -11.57
C TYR A 11 -1.96 1.80 -11.24
N ASP A 12 -3.27 1.97 -11.25
CA ASP A 12 -4.30 0.97 -10.99
C ASP A 12 -4.40 0.39 -9.56
N LEU A 13 -3.80 1.03 -8.53
CA LEU A 13 -4.03 0.63 -7.14
C LEU A 13 -5.07 1.53 -6.46
N PRO A 14 -6.29 1.05 -6.16
CA PRO A 14 -7.26 1.85 -5.43
C PRO A 14 -6.83 2.06 -3.98
N GLN A 15 -7.04 3.28 -3.46
CA GLN A 15 -6.72 3.64 -2.07
C GLN A 15 -7.31 2.66 -1.05
N ARG A 16 -8.53 2.17 -1.30
CA ARG A 16 -9.21 1.20 -0.42
C ARG A 16 -8.49 -0.13 -0.33
N THR A 17 -7.87 -0.57 -1.42
CA THR A 17 -7.07 -1.81 -1.43
C THR A 17 -5.79 -1.62 -0.64
N LEU A 18 -5.13 -0.48 -0.82
CA LEU A 18 -3.93 -0.11 -0.05
C LEU A 18 -4.24 0.03 1.44
N ASP A 19 -5.32 0.73 1.79
CA ASP A 19 -5.79 0.89 3.17
C ASP A 19 -6.08 -0.46 3.84
N LYS A 20 -6.85 -1.32 3.17
CA LYS A 20 -7.14 -2.67 3.67
C LYS A 20 -5.87 -3.49 3.86
N PHE A 21 -4.96 -3.45 2.89
CA PHE A 21 -3.69 -4.18 2.96
C PHE A 21 -2.81 -3.70 4.12
N LEU A 22 -2.64 -2.38 4.26
CA LEU A 22 -1.86 -1.81 5.37
C LEU A 22 -2.51 -2.10 6.72
N CYS A 23 -3.84 -2.08 6.79
CA CYS A 23 -4.60 -2.48 7.99
C CYS A 23 -4.41 -3.97 8.34
N GLU A 24 -4.34 -4.86 7.35
CA GLU A 24 -4.09 -6.29 7.58
C GLU A 24 -2.64 -6.57 8.03
N LYS A 25 -1.66 -5.78 7.56
CA LYS A 25 -0.23 -6.00 7.88
C LYS A 25 0.22 -5.30 9.16
N PHE A 26 -0.21 -4.06 9.38
CA PHE A 26 0.24 -3.22 10.49
C PHE A 26 -0.82 -3.01 11.55
N GLY A 27 -2.09 -3.30 11.26
CA GLY A 27 -3.20 -3.02 12.17
C GLY A 27 -3.89 -1.70 11.85
N MET A 28 -5.09 -1.54 12.39
CA MET A 28 -5.89 -0.32 12.22
C MET A 28 -5.19 0.84 12.95
N TYR A 29 -5.05 1.99 12.30
CA TYR A 29 -4.43 3.23 12.84
C TYR A 29 -2.90 3.27 12.95
N GLU A 30 -2.17 2.26 12.48
CA GLU A 30 -0.68 2.25 12.47
C GLU A 30 -0.08 2.62 11.11
N PHE A 31 -0.77 3.44 10.32
CA PHE A 31 -0.24 3.92 9.05
C PHE A 31 -0.93 5.22 8.60
N TYR A 32 -0.24 6.00 7.78
CA TYR A 32 -0.78 7.21 7.14
C TYR A 32 -0.63 7.09 5.63
N ILE A 33 -1.67 7.38 4.85
CA ILE A 33 -1.65 7.29 3.37
C ILE A 33 -1.88 8.68 2.78
N SER A 34 -1.07 9.07 1.80
CA SER A 34 -1.21 10.30 1.03
C SER A 34 -0.88 10.03 -0.44
N MET A 35 -1.67 10.58 -1.35
CA MET A 35 -1.33 10.58 -2.78
C MET A 35 -0.46 11.81 -3.09
N GLN A 36 0.67 11.63 -3.78
CA GLN A 36 1.48 12.72 -4.33
C GLN A 36 2.02 12.36 -5.71
N ASN A 37 1.77 13.21 -6.71
CA ASN A 37 2.25 13.03 -8.09
C ASN A 37 2.01 11.62 -8.65
N ASP A 38 0.77 11.11 -8.56
CA ASP A 38 0.43 9.75 -9.02
C ASP A 38 1.26 8.63 -8.35
N VAL A 39 1.73 8.87 -7.13
CA VAL A 39 2.36 7.85 -6.28
C VAL A 39 1.70 7.84 -4.91
N TRP A 40 1.43 6.64 -4.39
CA TRP A 40 0.94 6.42 -3.05
C TRP A 40 2.13 6.52 -2.11
N ARG A 41 2.13 7.53 -1.27
CA ARG A 41 3.10 7.69 -0.19
C ARG A 41 2.43 7.28 1.12
N PHE A 42 3.02 6.33 1.83
CA PHE A 42 2.51 5.92 3.12
C PHE A 42 3.59 5.87 4.20
N TRP A 43 3.18 6.21 5.42
CA TRP A 43 4.02 6.18 6.60
C TRP A 43 3.66 4.97 7.42
N VAL A 44 4.62 4.05 7.59
CA VAL A 44 4.41 2.72 8.20
C VAL A 44 5.51 2.42 9.21
N PRO A 45 5.27 1.56 10.22
CA PRO A 45 6.26 1.25 11.25
C PRO A 45 7.48 0.49 10.71
N ARG A 46 7.34 -0.21 9.58
CA ARG A 46 8.44 -0.85 8.84
C ARG A 46 8.16 -0.83 7.34
N ARG A 47 9.21 -0.93 6.52
CA ARG A 47 9.06 -1.11 5.07
C ARG A 47 8.37 -2.43 4.76
N LEU A 48 7.63 -2.42 3.65
CA LEU A 48 7.09 -3.64 3.06
C LEU A 48 8.26 -4.52 2.59
N THR A 49 8.16 -5.82 2.84
CA THR A 49 9.10 -6.79 2.28
C THR A 49 8.79 -7.05 0.81
N GLU A 50 9.74 -7.64 0.07
CA GLU A 50 9.52 -8.02 -1.33
C GLU A 50 8.26 -8.88 -1.50
N ALA A 51 8.06 -9.86 -0.62
CA ALA A 51 6.85 -10.70 -0.64
C ALA A 51 5.54 -9.92 -0.42
N GLU A 52 5.57 -8.87 0.41
CA GLU A 52 4.41 -8.00 0.63
C GLU A 52 4.16 -7.06 -0.55
N GLN A 53 5.22 -6.59 -1.19
CA GLN A 53 5.11 -5.81 -2.42
C GLN A 53 4.55 -6.67 -3.57
N GLU A 54 4.97 -7.93 -3.68
CA GLU A 54 4.40 -8.90 -4.62
C GLU A 54 2.91 -9.16 -4.32
N GLU A 55 2.53 -9.37 -3.06
CA GLU A 55 1.12 -9.54 -2.66
C GLU A 55 0.28 -8.30 -2.98
N LEU A 56 0.83 -7.09 -2.77
CA LEU A 56 0.16 -5.85 -3.13
C LEU A 56 0.03 -5.69 -4.66
N ALA A 57 1.04 -6.10 -5.41
CA ALA A 57 1.03 -6.10 -6.87
C ALA A 57 0.06 -7.14 -7.47
N ASP A 58 -0.11 -8.28 -6.82
CA ASP A 58 -1.11 -9.30 -7.17
C ASP A 58 -2.54 -8.79 -6.89
N ARG A 59 -2.76 -8.20 -5.72
CA ARG A 59 -4.04 -7.56 -5.36
C ARG A 59 -4.39 -6.40 -6.30
N ARG A 60 -3.40 -5.65 -6.78
CA ARG A 60 -3.57 -4.67 -7.85
C ARG A 60 -4.12 -5.35 -9.11
N ASN A 61 -3.44 -6.38 -9.62
CA ASN A 61 -3.84 -7.08 -10.83
C ASN A 61 -5.27 -7.65 -10.73
N SER A 62 -5.63 -8.23 -9.57
CA SER A 62 -6.98 -8.74 -9.31
C SER A 62 -8.06 -7.64 -9.32
N ALA A 63 -7.73 -6.41 -8.93
CA ALA A 63 -8.65 -5.28 -9.00
C ALA A 63 -8.88 -4.77 -10.44
N VAL A 64 -7.89 -4.93 -11.33
CA VAL A 64 -7.94 -4.51 -12.73
C VAL A 64 -8.74 -5.50 -13.61
N VAL A 65 -8.77 -6.80 -13.25
CA VAL A 65 -9.56 -7.84 -13.95
C VAL A 65 -11.05 -7.76 -13.57
N ARG A 66 -11.65 -6.59 -13.81
CA ARG A 66 -13.10 -6.37 -13.79
C ARG A 66 -13.53 -5.47 -14.95
N PHE A 67 -13.11 -5.78 -16.18
CA PHE A 67 -13.74 -5.24 -17.39
C PHE A 67 -13.70 -6.28 -18.51
#